data_AF-M4ERK4-F1
#
_entry.id   AF-M4ERK4-F1
#
_cell.length_a   1.000
_cell.length_b   1.000
_cell.length_c   1.000
_cell.angle_alpha   90.00
_cell.angle_beta   90.00
_cell.angle_gamma   90.00
#
_symmetry.space_group_name_H-M   'P 1'
#
loop_
_entity.id
_entity.type
_entity.pdbx_description
1 polymer ?
#
loop_
_entity_poly.entity_id
_entity_poly.type
_entity_poly.pdbx_seq_one_letter_code
_entity_poly.pdbx_strand_id
1 'polypeptide(L)'
;MATSIIYLIVTILLVAADTAFAESNMLQDFCVADLKGEKVNGYRCKDPAQVTPEDFYCLANAASTTNTTLGSAVTSANVEKIPGLNTLGVSMSRVDYAPGGLNPPHLHPRASEAIFVLEGRLFVGFLTTTGKLIYKHVNKGSQNPGAQGVGLSLFGANPPIPDDLLAKAFYLEPQEIQKVKGKFPIKK
;
A
#
# COMPACT_ATOMS: atom_id res chain seq x y z
N MET A 1 -20.60 41.41 -18.10
CA MET A 1 -20.62 40.89 -16.71
C MET A 1 -20.85 39.39 -16.66
N ALA A 2 -21.94 38.84 -17.21
CA ALA A 2 -22.23 37.40 -17.17
C ALA A 2 -21.14 36.52 -17.82
N THR A 3 -20.60 36.91 -18.99
CA THR A 3 -19.57 36.15 -19.70
C THR A 3 -18.26 36.06 -18.91
N SER A 4 -17.85 37.15 -18.26
CA SER A 4 -16.64 37.19 -17.42
C SER A 4 -16.78 36.33 -16.16
N ILE A 5 -18.00 36.23 -15.60
CA ILE A 5 -18.29 35.35 -14.45
C ILE A 5 -18.21 33.88 -14.87
N ILE A 6 -18.68 33.53 -16.07
CA ILE A 6 -18.59 32.16 -16.61
C ILE A 6 -17.12 31.76 -16.81
N TYR A 7 -16.28 32.62 -17.40
CA TYR A 7 -14.85 32.31 -17.55
C TYR A 7 -14.14 32.15 -16.21
N LEU A 8 -14.47 32.98 -15.22
CA LEU A 8 -13.91 32.85 -13.87
C LEU A 8 -14.31 31.52 -13.22
N ILE A 9 -15.59 31.13 -13.31
CA ILE A 9 -16.08 29.86 -12.76
C ILE A 9 -15.43 28.66 -13.45
N VAL A 10 -15.32 28.68 -14.79
CA VAL A 10 -14.66 27.60 -15.55
C VAL A 10 -13.18 27.50 -15.18
N THR A 11 -12.49 28.63 -15.00
CA THR A 11 -11.08 28.64 -14.59
C THR A 11 -10.89 28.09 -13.18
N ILE A 12 -11.77 28.46 -12.24
CA ILE A 12 -11.74 27.92 -10.86
C ILE A 12 -12.02 26.41 -10.86
N LEU A 13 -12.98 25.94 -11.67
CA LEU A 13 -13.29 24.50 -11.79
C LEU A 13 -12.14 23.70 -12.42
N LEU A 14 -11.44 24.26 -13.41
CA LEU A 14 -10.26 23.63 -14.02
C LEU A 14 -9.11 23.52 -13.02
N VAL A 15 -8.81 24.59 -12.27
CA VAL A 15 -7.76 24.58 -11.23
C VAL A 15 -8.10 23.62 -10.08
N ALA A 16 -9.38 23.50 -9.71
CA ALA A 16 -9.81 22.55 -8.68
C ALA A 16 -9.69 21.09 -9.14
N ALA A 17 -9.90 20.81 -10.43
CA ALA A 17 -9.77 19.45 -10.99
C ALA A 17 -8.32 18.93 -10.95
N ASP A 18 -7.33 19.81 -11.08
CA ASP A 18 -5.90 19.48 -10.98
C ASP A 18 -5.44 19.14 -9.54
N THR A 19 -6.31 19.23 -8.52
CA THR A 19 -5.91 18.94 -7.12
C THR A 19 -6.23 17.52 -6.65
N ALA A 20 -6.79 16.67 -7.52
CA ALA A 20 -7.16 15.29 -7.21
C ALA A 20 -6.02 14.27 -7.41
N PHE A 21 -4.78 14.64 -7.10
CA PHE A 21 -3.64 13.70 -7.18
C PHE A 21 -3.44 12.97 -5.85
N ALA A 22 -3.06 11.68 -5.93
CA ALA A 22 -2.76 10.85 -4.77
C ALA A 22 -1.51 11.33 -3.99
N GLU A 23 -0.60 12.04 -4.66
CA GLU A 23 0.54 12.76 -4.07
C GLU A 23 0.68 14.15 -4.69
N SER A 24 1.31 15.09 -3.96
CA SER A 24 1.66 16.41 -4.48
C SER A 24 2.81 16.30 -5.49
N ASN A 25 2.73 17.03 -6.60
CA ASN A 25 3.83 17.11 -7.56
C ASN A 25 5.13 17.62 -6.91
N MET A 26 6.25 17.11 -7.41
CA MET A 26 7.59 17.59 -7.08
C MET A 26 7.74 19.08 -7.41
N LEU A 27 8.17 19.88 -6.43
CA LEU A 27 8.47 21.31 -6.61
C LEU A 27 9.98 21.58 -6.79
N GLN A 28 10.81 20.55 -6.62
CA GLN A 28 12.27 20.56 -6.70
C GLN A 28 12.78 19.15 -7.02
N ASP A 29 14.08 19.02 -7.33
CA ASP A 29 14.70 17.74 -7.74
C ASP A 29 14.60 16.61 -6.70
N PHE A 30 14.67 16.95 -5.41
CA PHE A 30 14.47 16.01 -4.31
C PHE A 30 14.07 16.73 -3.02
N CYS A 31 13.41 16.01 -2.12
CA CYS A 31 13.09 16.45 -0.76
C CYS A 31 13.22 15.26 0.17
N VAL A 32 14.43 14.94 0.62
CA VAL A 32 14.67 13.79 1.52
C VAL A 32 13.86 13.96 2.81
N ALA A 33 13.07 12.95 3.19
CA ALA A 33 12.24 13.02 4.39
C ALA A 33 13.06 13.20 5.67
N ASP A 34 12.70 14.21 6.46
CA ASP A 34 13.05 14.28 7.87
C ASP A 34 12.08 13.44 8.69
N LEU A 35 12.48 12.19 8.97
CA LEU A 35 11.69 11.23 9.74
C LEU A 35 11.51 11.62 11.22
N LYS A 36 12.26 12.61 11.71
CA LYS A 36 12.17 13.12 13.09
C LYS A 36 11.50 14.51 13.18
N GLY A 37 11.16 15.08 12.03
CA GLY A 37 10.59 16.42 11.94
C GLY A 37 9.13 16.49 12.35
N GLU A 38 8.57 17.69 12.21
CA GLU A 38 7.16 17.94 12.44
C GLU A 38 6.25 17.16 11.48
N LYS A 39 5.07 16.78 11.96
CA LYS A 39 4.07 16.10 11.14
C LYS A 39 3.42 17.07 10.17
N VAL A 40 3.49 16.75 8.88
CA VAL A 40 2.81 17.43 7.78
C VAL A 40 2.14 16.37 6.88
N ASN A 41 1.48 16.77 5.79
CA ASN A 41 1.10 15.82 4.74
C ASN A 41 2.37 15.35 4.02
N GLY A 42 2.78 14.10 4.26
CA GLY A 42 4.11 13.61 3.89
C GLY A 42 5.15 13.92 4.97
N TYR A 43 6.34 14.36 4.57
CA TYR A 43 7.44 14.71 5.48
C TYR A 43 8.06 16.06 5.11
N ARG A 44 8.55 16.78 6.13
CA ARG A 44 9.45 17.92 5.91
C ARG A 44 10.72 17.46 5.20
N CYS A 45 11.33 18.33 4.41
CA CYS A 45 12.63 18.05 3.79
C CYS A 45 13.75 18.23 4.82
N LYS A 46 14.72 17.32 4.79
CA LYS A 46 16.04 17.48 5.43
C LYS A 46 16.76 18.70 4.83
N ASP A 47 17.67 19.29 5.59
CA ASP A 47 18.61 20.29 5.06
C ASP A 47 19.42 19.69 3.89
N PRO A 48 19.42 20.32 2.69
CA PRO A 48 20.20 19.84 1.54
C PRO A 48 21.68 19.59 1.86
N ALA A 49 22.29 20.33 2.79
CA ALA A 49 23.68 20.14 3.18
C ALA A 49 23.94 18.84 3.95
N GLN A 50 22.88 18.19 4.45
CA GLN A 50 22.95 16.93 5.20
C GLN A 50 22.53 15.72 4.36
N VAL A 51 22.20 15.92 3.09
CA VAL A 51 21.77 14.85 2.19
C VAL A 51 22.97 14.02 1.72
N THR A 52 22.78 12.70 1.72
CA THR A 52 23.81 11.71 1.39
C THR A 52 23.25 10.65 0.43
N PRO A 53 24.09 9.95 -0.34
CA PRO A 53 23.65 8.84 -1.20
C PRO A 53 22.85 7.76 -0.45
N GLU A 54 23.16 7.55 0.82
CA GLU A 54 22.52 6.58 1.72
C GLU A 54 21.05 6.92 1.97
N ASP A 55 20.65 8.18 1.85
CA ASP A 55 19.23 8.59 1.96
C ASP A 55 18.39 8.04 0.79
N PHE A 56 19.01 7.60 -0.31
CA PHE A 56 18.36 7.06 -1.52
C PHE A 56 18.56 5.55 -1.71
N TYR A 57 19.16 4.87 -0.73
CA TYR A 57 19.55 3.47 -0.86
C TYR A 57 18.91 2.59 0.23
N CYS A 58 18.37 1.44 -0.17
CA CYS A 58 18.01 0.38 0.75
C CYS A 58 18.31 -0.98 0.11
N LEU A 59 18.99 -1.85 0.85
CA LEU A 59 19.27 -3.20 0.42
C LEU A 59 18.02 -4.09 0.57
N ALA A 60 17.46 -4.56 -0.54
CA ALA A 60 16.30 -5.44 -0.57
C ALA A 60 16.70 -6.93 -0.69
N ASN A 61 17.38 -7.42 0.36
CA ASN A 61 17.74 -8.85 0.45
C ASN A 61 16.49 -9.74 0.52
N ALA A 62 16.64 -10.99 0.07
CA ALA A 62 15.60 -12.00 0.25
C ALA A 62 15.30 -12.18 1.74
N ALA A 63 14.04 -12.03 2.10
CA ALA A 63 13.60 -12.25 3.47
C ALA A 63 13.34 -13.75 3.71
N SER A 64 13.73 -14.23 4.90
CA SER A 64 13.43 -15.60 5.31
C SER A 64 11.92 -15.80 5.41
N THR A 65 11.40 -16.78 4.69
CA THR A 65 10.02 -17.25 4.81
C THR A 65 9.85 -18.33 5.88
N THR A 66 10.96 -18.85 6.43
CA THR A 66 10.97 -19.78 7.56
C THR A 66 10.37 -19.08 8.79
N ASN A 67 9.41 -19.74 9.45
CA ASN A 67 8.66 -19.25 10.61
C ASN A 67 7.66 -18.10 10.35
N THR A 68 7.22 -17.86 9.12
CA THR A 68 6.08 -16.97 8.86
C THR A 68 4.78 -17.76 8.78
N THR A 69 3.71 -17.30 9.44
CA THR A 69 2.41 -17.99 9.48
C THR A 69 1.82 -18.23 8.09
N LEU A 70 2.12 -17.34 7.14
CA LEU A 70 1.58 -17.36 5.79
C LEU A 70 2.57 -17.86 4.74
N GLY A 71 3.80 -18.23 5.14
CA GLY A 71 4.85 -18.65 4.19
C GLY A 71 5.32 -17.56 3.23
N SER A 72 5.03 -16.28 3.51
CA SER A 72 5.52 -15.13 2.75
C SER A 72 6.22 -14.14 3.68
N ALA A 73 7.15 -13.35 3.14
CA ALA A 73 7.84 -12.28 3.85
C ALA A 73 7.92 -11.04 2.96
N VAL A 74 7.55 -9.87 3.51
CA VAL A 74 7.56 -8.58 2.81
C VAL A 74 8.70 -7.73 3.35
N THR A 75 9.56 -7.26 2.43
CA THR A 75 10.59 -6.26 2.70
C THR A 75 10.17 -4.95 2.04
N SER A 76 9.73 -4.00 2.85
CA SER A 76 9.27 -2.69 2.37
C SER A 76 10.44 -1.79 1.96
N ALA A 77 10.27 -1.05 0.87
CA ALA A 77 11.13 0.03 0.40
C ALA A 77 10.26 1.28 0.14
N ASN A 78 9.71 1.81 1.24
CA ASN A 78 8.91 3.03 1.28
C ASN A 78 9.74 4.20 1.85
N VAL A 79 9.14 5.38 1.98
CA VAL A 79 9.81 6.59 2.50
C VAL A 79 10.44 6.41 3.90
N GLU A 80 9.92 5.52 4.74
CA GLU A 80 10.50 5.25 6.06
C GLU A 80 11.80 4.43 5.98
N LYS A 81 12.02 3.72 4.86
CA LYS A 81 13.21 2.91 4.59
C LYS A 81 14.16 3.57 3.59
N ILE A 82 13.63 4.40 2.69
CA ILE A 82 14.36 5.19 1.72
C ILE A 82 13.82 6.63 1.79
N PRO A 83 14.35 7.48 2.70
CA PRO A 83 13.86 8.84 2.91
C PRO A 83 13.86 9.70 1.64
N GLY A 84 14.75 9.43 0.70
CA GLY A 84 14.82 10.08 -0.60
C GLY A 84 13.59 9.86 -1.50
N LEU A 85 12.71 8.91 -1.18
CA LEU A 85 11.45 8.71 -1.91
C LEU A 85 10.39 9.77 -1.63
N ASN A 86 10.56 10.59 -0.60
CA ASN A 86 9.59 11.61 -0.26
C ASN A 86 9.38 12.57 -1.44
N THR A 87 8.11 12.87 -1.71
CA THR A 87 7.61 13.65 -2.87
C THR A 87 7.75 13.00 -4.26
N LEU A 88 8.39 11.82 -4.39
CA LEU A 88 8.64 11.19 -5.70
C LEU A 88 7.48 10.38 -6.29
N GLY A 89 6.36 10.17 -5.59
CA GLY A 89 5.23 9.41 -6.14
C GLY A 89 5.45 7.91 -6.26
N VAL A 90 6.56 7.38 -5.73
CA VAL A 90 6.94 5.97 -5.90
C VAL A 90 7.38 5.32 -4.60
N SER A 91 7.07 4.02 -4.50
CA SER A 91 7.59 3.13 -3.46
C SER A 91 7.70 1.73 -4.03
N MET A 92 8.44 0.87 -3.34
CA MET A 92 8.65 -0.51 -3.76
C MET A 92 8.52 -1.45 -2.57
N SER A 93 8.25 -2.71 -2.86
CA SER A 93 8.40 -3.79 -1.90
C SER A 93 8.98 -5.02 -2.61
N ARG A 94 9.75 -5.79 -1.86
CA ARG A 94 10.13 -7.15 -2.25
C ARG A 94 9.30 -8.12 -1.45
N VAL A 95 8.73 -9.13 -2.10
CA VAL A 95 8.01 -10.20 -1.42
C VAL A 95 8.61 -11.54 -1.81
N ASP A 96 9.04 -12.30 -0.79
CA ASP A 96 9.56 -13.65 -0.94
C ASP A 96 8.51 -14.66 -0.45
N TYR A 97 8.34 -15.76 -1.18
CA TYR A 97 7.33 -16.78 -0.92
C TYR A 97 7.98 -18.17 -0.82
N ALA A 98 7.64 -18.91 0.25
CA ALA A 98 7.86 -20.34 0.30
C ALA A 98 6.89 -21.05 -0.68
N PRO A 99 7.15 -22.31 -1.08
CA PRO A 99 6.16 -23.11 -1.78
C PRO A 99 4.82 -23.16 -1.02
N GLY A 100 3.74 -22.72 -1.67
CA GLY A 100 2.41 -22.60 -1.05
C GLY A 100 2.20 -21.36 -0.17
N GLY A 101 3.19 -20.46 -0.08
CA GLY A 101 3.09 -19.21 0.65
C GLY A 101 2.05 -18.25 0.05
N LEU A 102 1.48 -17.41 0.91
CA LEU A 102 0.38 -16.50 0.58
C LEU A 102 0.66 -15.11 1.12
N ASN A 103 0.71 -14.12 0.24
CA ASN A 103 0.49 -12.74 0.63
C ASN A 103 -1.03 -12.56 0.69
N PRO A 104 -1.61 -12.41 1.89
CA PRO A 104 -3.05 -12.48 2.04
C PRO A 104 -3.72 -11.34 1.27
N PRO A 105 -5.01 -11.46 0.97
CA PRO A 105 -5.76 -10.37 0.37
C PRO A 105 -5.59 -9.08 1.24
N HIS A 106 -4.96 -8.03 0.70
CA HIS A 106 -4.69 -6.71 1.34
C HIS A 106 -4.87 -5.55 0.33
N LEU A 107 -5.13 -4.30 0.73
CA LEU A 107 -5.38 -3.19 -0.21
C LEU A 107 -4.42 -2.01 0.00
N HIS A 108 -4.13 -1.28 -1.08
CA HIS A 108 -3.36 -0.04 -1.05
C HIS A 108 -4.32 1.15 -1.23
N PRO A 109 -4.70 1.85 -0.14
CA PRO A 109 -5.79 2.84 -0.18
C PRO A 109 -5.45 4.10 -1.00
N ARG A 110 -4.16 4.31 -1.34
CA ARG A 110 -3.66 5.51 -2.03
C ARG A 110 -2.70 5.20 -3.17
N ALA A 111 -2.59 3.94 -3.60
CA ALA A 111 -1.63 3.55 -4.63
C ALA A 111 -2.15 2.40 -5.49
N SER A 112 -1.77 2.42 -6.77
CA SER A 112 -1.84 1.23 -7.63
C SER A 112 -0.56 0.41 -7.47
N GLU A 113 -0.64 -0.89 -7.72
CA GLU A 113 0.49 -1.82 -7.61
C GLU A 113 0.80 -2.47 -8.96
N ALA A 114 2.09 -2.56 -9.29
CA ALA A 114 2.60 -3.39 -10.38
C ALA A 114 3.59 -4.41 -9.82
N ILE A 115 3.35 -5.69 -10.11
CA ILE A 115 4.19 -6.80 -9.65
C ILE A 115 5.04 -7.29 -10.83
N PHE A 116 6.32 -7.50 -10.57
CA PHE A 116 7.24 -8.18 -11.48
C PHE A 116 7.85 -9.42 -10.81
N VAL A 117 7.66 -10.59 -11.42
CA VAL A 117 8.12 -11.86 -10.84
C VAL A 117 9.59 -12.09 -11.20
N LEU A 118 10.46 -12.05 -10.19
CA LEU A 118 11.89 -12.29 -10.35
C LEU A 118 12.24 -13.78 -10.47
N GLU A 119 11.50 -14.64 -9.78
CA GLU A 119 11.72 -16.08 -9.74
C GLU A 119 10.43 -16.85 -9.44
N GLY A 120 10.35 -18.10 -9.92
CA GLY A 120 9.24 -19.00 -9.65
C GLY A 120 7.97 -18.66 -10.45
N ARG A 121 6.82 -19.02 -9.86
CA ARG A 121 5.47 -18.84 -10.41
C ARG A 121 4.51 -18.46 -9.29
N LEU A 122 3.75 -17.38 -9.50
CA LEU A 122 2.75 -16.88 -8.55
C LEU A 122 1.35 -16.95 -9.15
N PHE A 123 0.37 -17.30 -8.32
CA PHE A 123 -1.03 -17.00 -8.60
C PHE A 123 -1.29 -15.56 -8.17
N VAL A 124 -1.58 -14.67 -9.13
CA VAL A 124 -1.82 -13.24 -8.86
C VAL A 124 -3.21 -12.89 -9.38
N GLY A 125 -4.01 -12.21 -8.57
CA GLY A 125 -5.31 -11.73 -9.01
C GLY A 125 -5.89 -10.65 -8.11
N PHE A 126 -6.80 -9.87 -8.66
CA PHE A 126 -7.50 -8.81 -7.95
C PHE A 126 -9.01 -8.97 -8.12
N LEU A 127 -9.74 -8.44 -7.13
CA LEU A 127 -11.19 -8.36 -7.17
C LEU A 127 -11.61 -7.00 -7.69
N THR A 128 -12.54 -7.00 -8.63
CA THR A 128 -13.27 -5.79 -9.01
C THR A 128 -14.28 -5.42 -7.92
N THR A 129 -14.75 -4.17 -7.94
CA THR A 129 -15.78 -3.69 -7.00
C THR A 129 -17.13 -4.40 -7.14
N THR A 130 -17.35 -5.14 -8.23
CA THR A 130 -18.54 -5.99 -8.43
C THR A 130 -18.32 -7.43 -7.96
N GLY A 131 -17.18 -7.73 -7.31
CA GLY A 131 -16.86 -9.06 -6.78
C GLY A 131 -16.32 -10.04 -7.82
N LYS A 132 -16.07 -9.61 -9.07
CA LYS A 132 -15.43 -10.47 -10.08
C LYS A 132 -13.92 -10.57 -9.81
N LEU A 133 -13.42 -11.80 -9.69
CA LEU A 133 -11.99 -12.12 -9.63
C LEU A 133 -11.38 -12.11 -11.04
N ILE A 134 -10.30 -11.34 -11.20
CA ILE A 134 -9.44 -11.36 -12.38
C ILE A 134 -8.09 -11.89 -11.92
N TYR A 135 -7.63 -13.01 -12.48
CA TYR A 135 -6.41 -13.67 -12.03
C TYR A 135 -5.61 -14.28 -13.17
N LYS A 136 -4.32 -14.51 -12.91
CA LYS A 136 -3.41 -15.24 -13.80
C LYS A 136 -2.27 -15.88 -13.01
N HIS A 137 -1.77 -16.99 -13.52
CA HIS A 137 -0.48 -17.51 -13.09
C HIS A 137 0.65 -16.75 -13.81
N VAL A 138 1.46 -16.05 -13.04
CA VAL A 138 2.54 -15.20 -13.53
C VAL A 138 3.86 -15.93 -13.28
N ASN A 139 4.63 -16.17 -14.33
CA ASN A 139 5.94 -16.80 -14.22
C ASN A 139 7.04 -15.73 -14.17
N LYS A 140 8.25 -16.14 -13.81
CA LYS A 140 9.47 -15.33 -13.92
C LYS A 140 9.51 -14.49 -15.21
N GLY A 141 9.86 -13.22 -15.07
CA GLY A 141 10.02 -12.26 -16.17
C GLY A 141 8.71 -11.65 -16.68
N SER A 142 7.57 -11.94 -16.04
CA SER A 142 6.26 -11.39 -16.42
C SER A 142 5.78 -10.33 -15.41
N GLN A 143 5.00 -9.37 -15.92
CA GLN A 143 4.35 -8.32 -15.14
C GLN A 143 2.85 -8.61 -14.94
N ASN A 144 2.28 -8.18 -13.81
CA ASN A 144 0.83 -8.22 -13.55
C ASN A 144 0.44 -7.07 -12.60
N PRO A 145 -0.70 -6.37 -12.78
CA PRO A 145 -1.28 -5.57 -11.72
C PRO A 145 -1.44 -6.39 -10.44
N GLY A 146 -1.08 -5.77 -9.31
CA GLY A 146 -1.08 -6.40 -8.00
C GLY A 146 -2.45 -6.82 -7.48
N ALA A 147 -2.44 -7.53 -6.37
CA ALA A 147 -3.58 -8.28 -5.82
C ALA A 147 -4.13 -7.62 -4.55
N GLN A 148 -5.47 -7.57 -4.42
CA GLN A 148 -6.16 -6.83 -3.35
C GLN A 148 -6.84 -7.70 -2.28
N GLY A 149 -7.07 -7.13 -1.09
CA GLY A 149 -8.02 -7.62 -0.09
C GLY A 149 -7.97 -6.99 1.31
N VAL A 150 -8.63 -7.65 2.27
CA VAL A 150 -9.27 -6.95 3.40
C VAL A 150 -9.11 -7.69 4.74
N GLY A 151 -8.54 -8.90 4.75
CA GLY A 151 -8.66 -9.83 5.89
C GLY A 151 -8.13 -9.29 7.22
N LEU A 152 -6.92 -8.72 7.22
CA LEU A 152 -6.31 -8.16 8.43
C LEU A 152 -7.09 -6.95 8.96
N SER A 153 -7.59 -6.08 8.07
CA SER A 153 -8.34 -4.88 8.46
C SER A 153 -9.69 -5.21 9.08
N LEU A 154 -10.29 -6.35 8.72
CA LEU A 154 -11.59 -6.77 9.27
C LEU A 154 -11.45 -7.52 10.59
N PHE A 155 -10.51 -8.47 10.67
CA PHE A 155 -10.42 -9.41 11.80
C PHE A 155 -9.26 -9.14 12.76
N GLY A 156 -8.33 -8.23 12.41
CA GLY A 156 -7.19 -7.82 13.24
C GLY A 156 -7.15 -6.32 13.57
N ALA A 157 -8.25 -5.59 13.38
CA ALA A 157 -8.33 -4.16 13.71
C ALA A 157 -8.10 -3.87 15.20
N ASN A 158 -7.59 -2.68 15.49
CA ASN A 158 -7.45 -2.14 16.84
C ASN A 158 -7.95 -0.68 16.90
N PRO A 159 -9.06 -0.36 17.62
CA PRO A 159 -9.89 -1.28 18.39
C PRO A 159 -10.58 -2.34 17.50
N PRO A 160 -10.86 -3.55 18.02
CA PRO A 160 -11.52 -4.60 17.23
C PRO A 160 -12.93 -4.18 16.80
N ILE A 161 -13.32 -4.53 15.56
CA ILE A 161 -14.73 -4.42 15.11
C ILE A 161 -15.58 -5.35 15.98
N PRO A 162 -16.71 -4.91 16.56
CA PRO A 162 -17.58 -5.76 17.39
C PRO A 162 -17.94 -7.12 16.74
N ASP A 163 -17.98 -8.18 17.56
CA ASP A 163 -18.20 -9.56 17.08
C ASP A 163 -19.58 -9.74 16.45
N ASP A 164 -20.61 -9.10 17.02
CA ASP A 164 -21.99 -9.12 16.54
C ASP A 164 -22.14 -8.45 15.17
N LEU A 165 -21.41 -7.35 14.93
CA LEU A 165 -21.37 -6.69 13.63
C LEU A 165 -20.73 -7.56 12.56
N LEU A 166 -19.61 -8.20 12.88
CA LEU A 166 -18.96 -9.13 11.94
C LEU A 166 -19.79 -10.40 11.74
N ALA A 167 -20.38 -10.94 12.80
CA ALA A 167 -21.28 -12.11 12.73
C ALA A 167 -22.43 -11.83 11.77
N LYS A 168 -23.07 -10.67 11.92
CA LYS A 168 -24.12 -10.21 11.01
C LYS A 168 -23.63 -9.96 9.59
N ALA A 169 -22.43 -9.39 9.42
CA ALA A 169 -21.87 -9.09 8.10
C ALA A 169 -21.43 -10.34 7.33
N PHE A 170 -20.93 -11.35 8.02
CA PHE A 170 -20.42 -12.59 7.44
C PHE A 170 -21.43 -13.74 7.49
N TYR A 171 -22.62 -13.53 8.08
CA TYR A 171 -23.64 -14.55 8.31
C TYR A 171 -23.10 -15.75 9.10
N LEU A 172 -22.34 -15.46 10.15
CA LEU A 172 -21.69 -16.43 11.03
C LEU A 172 -22.15 -16.24 12.47
N GLU A 173 -21.92 -17.24 13.32
CA GLU A 173 -22.11 -17.10 14.75
C GLU A 173 -20.97 -16.28 15.39
N PRO A 174 -21.22 -15.49 16.45
CA PRO A 174 -20.18 -14.73 17.14
C PRO A 174 -18.96 -15.57 17.57
N GLN A 175 -19.18 -16.83 17.96
CA GLN A 175 -18.10 -17.74 18.35
C GLN A 175 -17.22 -18.13 17.16
N GLU A 176 -17.75 -18.18 15.95
CA GLU A 176 -16.99 -18.42 14.73
C GLU A 176 -16.14 -17.19 14.38
N ILE A 177 -16.71 -15.98 14.54
CA ILE A 177 -15.95 -14.73 14.42
C ILE A 177 -14.79 -14.68 15.41
N GLN A 178 -15.02 -15.04 16.67
CA GLN A 178 -13.97 -15.10 17.68
C GLN A 178 -12.87 -16.09 17.31
N LYS A 179 -13.23 -17.26 16.78
CA LYS A 179 -12.25 -18.24 16.25
C LYS A 179 -11.44 -17.65 15.11
N VAL A 180 -12.07 -16.94 14.17
CA VAL A 180 -11.40 -16.29 13.04
C VAL A 180 -10.47 -15.18 13.53
N LYS A 181 -10.94 -14.28 14.39
CA LYS A 181 -10.10 -13.23 15.03
C LYS A 181 -8.91 -13.81 15.77
N GLY A 182 -9.08 -14.94 16.46
CA GLY A 182 -8.00 -15.66 17.13
C GLY A 182 -6.88 -16.14 16.21
N LYS A 183 -7.07 -16.10 14.88
CA LYS A 183 -6.03 -16.39 13.87
C LYS A 183 -5.25 -15.15 13.43
N PHE A 184 -5.72 -13.94 13.74
CA PHE A 184 -5.04 -12.70 13.37
C PHE A 184 -4.32 -12.11 14.59
N PRO A 185 -2.99 -11.94 14.53
CA PRO A 185 -2.25 -11.35 15.63
C PRO A 185 -2.62 -9.87 15.77
N ILE A 186 -3.09 -9.45 16.95
CA ILE A 186 -3.24 -8.04 17.30
C ILE A 186 -1.82 -7.48 17.43
N LYS A 187 -1.40 -6.61 16.51
CA LYS A 187 -0.19 -5.81 16.71
C LYS A 187 -0.47 -4.83 17.84
N LYS A 188 0.13 -5.07 19.01
CA LYS A 188 0.16 -4.12 20.13
C LYS A 188 0.95 -2.87 19.75
#